data_AF-A0A8S1A866-F1
#
_entry.id   AF-A0A8S1A866-F1
#
_cell.length_a   1.000
_cell.length_b   1.000
_cell.length_c   1.000
_cell.angle_alpha   90.00
_cell.angle_beta   90.00
_cell.angle_gamma   90.00
#
_symmetry.space_group_name_H-M   'P 1'
#
loop_
_entity.id
_entity.type
_entity.pdbx_description
1 polymer ?
#
loop_
_entity_poly.entity_id
_entity_poly.type
_entity_poly.pdbx_seq_one_letter_code
_entity_poly.pdbx_strand_id
1 'polypeptide(L)'
;MASVNRDFVFMLVDVLRYASVICDEFTLVSSIWCFNLRAVAGYNFRMLAVCVPAWAAAMVAGVLLLYGSIDVAYFARMMYTVAKARYFKKKTCILDTTEVDSWCLINDIDTLLYHMNNARYLRELDFARADFYERTGLYFNIRAAGGSVVQAAATIRYRRFLKPFTKFTITSKALYWDDKTFFMEHEFVGPGGFVHAVAVCRQRVIDTSAAAIAELLLQLHCAGACRQPPCKMPPELELWVQCNELSSARLRAPTMSVPTLEPSQVLAAGEMIPEAE
;
A
#
# COMPACT_ATOMS: atom_id res chain seq x y z
N MET A 1 5.64 1.50 -29.82
CA MET A 1 6.13 2.47 -28.81
C MET A 1 5.21 3.70 -28.74
N ALA A 2 3.89 3.51 -28.61
CA ALA A 2 2.90 4.60 -28.69
C ALA A 2 1.58 4.38 -27.90
N SER A 3 1.51 3.42 -26.95
CA SER A 3 0.30 3.24 -26.10
C SER A 3 0.55 3.50 -24.60
N VAL A 4 1.75 3.91 -24.22
CA VAL A 4 2.21 4.06 -22.81
C VAL A 4 1.67 5.33 -22.13
N ASN A 5 0.97 6.19 -22.86
CA ASN A 5 0.62 7.53 -22.39
C ASN A 5 -0.79 7.63 -21.78
N ARG A 6 -1.65 6.60 -21.85
CA ARG A 6 -3.04 6.75 -21.43
C ARG A 6 -3.23 6.61 -19.92
N ASP A 7 -2.54 5.68 -19.27
CA ASP A 7 -2.81 5.34 -17.87
C ASP A 7 -2.15 6.29 -16.87
N PHE A 8 -0.96 6.82 -17.19
CA PHE A 8 -0.35 7.93 -16.45
C PHE A 8 -1.16 9.21 -16.63
N VAL A 9 -1.67 9.46 -17.85
CA VAL A 9 -2.56 10.59 -18.10
C VAL A 9 -3.87 10.43 -17.34
N PHE A 10 -4.50 9.26 -17.23
CA PHE A 10 -5.74 9.12 -16.44
C PHE A 10 -5.52 9.38 -14.95
N MET A 11 -4.51 8.78 -14.33
CA MET A 11 -4.23 9.01 -12.91
C MET A 11 -3.82 10.47 -12.63
N LEU A 12 -3.00 11.06 -13.52
CA LEU A 12 -2.60 12.46 -13.41
C LEU A 12 -3.77 13.40 -13.75
N VAL A 13 -4.65 13.07 -14.69
CA VAL A 13 -5.84 13.86 -15.07
C VAL A 13 -6.90 13.80 -13.99
N ASP A 14 -7.08 12.69 -13.28
CA ASP A 14 -8.02 12.63 -12.15
C ASP A 14 -7.49 13.43 -10.94
N VAL A 15 -6.19 13.34 -10.66
CA VAL A 15 -5.53 14.16 -9.63
C VAL A 15 -5.49 15.64 -10.04
N LEU A 16 -5.23 15.95 -11.31
CA LEU A 16 -5.22 17.31 -11.84
C LEU A 16 -6.62 17.89 -12.03
N ARG A 17 -7.66 17.08 -12.29
CA ARG A 17 -9.06 17.53 -12.28
C ARG A 17 -9.51 17.85 -10.87
N TYR A 18 -9.13 17.03 -9.90
CA TYR A 18 -9.40 17.31 -8.49
C TYR A 18 -8.65 18.58 -8.04
N ALA A 19 -7.39 18.73 -8.44
CA ALA A 19 -6.62 19.95 -8.20
C ALA A 19 -7.12 21.15 -9.02
N SER A 20 -7.66 20.97 -10.23
CA SER A 20 -8.21 22.05 -11.05
C SER A 20 -9.52 22.56 -10.51
N VAL A 21 -10.39 21.69 -9.98
CA VAL A 21 -11.62 22.11 -9.29
C VAL A 21 -11.27 22.94 -8.05
N ILE A 22 -10.26 22.55 -7.29
CA ILE A 22 -9.75 23.32 -6.14
C ILE A 22 -9.11 24.65 -6.60
N CYS A 23 -8.34 24.64 -7.69
CA CYS A 23 -7.75 25.84 -8.26
C CYS A 23 -8.80 26.78 -8.87
N ASP A 24 -9.85 26.26 -9.51
CA ASP A 24 -10.93 27.02 -10.16
C ASP A 24 -11.82 27.73 -9.13
N GLU A 25 -12.10 27.10 -7.98
CA GLU A 25 -12.75 27.78 -6.86
C GLU A 25 -11.85 28.89 -6.29
N PHE A 26 -10.53 28.68 -6.22
CA PHE A 26 -9.57 29.70 -5.77
C PHE A 26 -9.36 30.84 -6.79
N THR A 27 -9.39 30.59 -8.11
CA THR A 27 -9.34 31.63 -9.15
C THR A 27 -10.66 32.39 -9.27
N LEU A 28 -11.81 31.78 -8.98
CA LEU A 28 -13.08 32.50 -8.91
C LEU A 28 -13.08 33.49 -7.72
N VAL A 29 -12.60 33.07 -6.56
CA VAL A 29 -12.45 33.95 -5.38
C VAL A 29 -11.41 35.05 -5.63
N SER A 30 -10.30 34.75 -6.33
CA SER A 30 -9.28 35.75 -6.66
C SER A 30 -9.74 36.74 -7.74
N SER A 31 -10.56 36.31 -8.69
CA SER A 31 -11.11 37.18 -9.74
C SER A 31 -12.23 38.08 -9.22
N ILE A 32 -13.05 37.63 -8.27
CA ILE A 32 -14.05 38.48 -7.58
C ILE A 32 -13.36 39.59 -6.76
N TRP A 33 -12.20 39.30 -6.14
CA TRP A 33 -11.39 40.33 -5.46
C TRP A 33 -10.61 41.23 -6.42
N CYS A 34 -10.08 40.70 -7.53
CA CYS A 34 -9.35 41.49 -8.53
C CYS A 34 -10.24 42.40 -9.38
N PHE A 35 -11.50 42.03 -9.65
CA PHE A 35 -12.37 42.81 -10.54
C PHE A 35 -12.80 44.15 -9.92
N ASN A 36 -12.77 44.29 -8.59
CA ASN A 36 -13.09 45.54 -7.91
C ASN A 36 -11.90 46.53 -7.84
N LEU A 37 -10.72 46.16 -8.35
CA LEU A 37 -9.47 46.92 -8.19
C LEU A 37 -8.91 47.52 -9.50
N ARG A 38 -9.58 47.31 -10.63
CA ARG A 38 -9.11 47.80 -11.95
C ARG A 38 -9.40 49.28 -12.25
N ALA A 39 -9.97 50.02 -11.29
CA ALA A 39 -10.45 51.40 -11.49
C ALA A 39 -9.49 52.50 -11.00
N VAL A 40 -8.26 52.21 -10.55
CA VAL A 40 -7.35 53.28 -10.08
C VAL A 40 -5.96 53.13 -10.72
N ALA A 41 -5.70 54.01 -11.69
CA ALA A 41 -4.38 54.21 -12.29
C ALA A 41 -3.40 54.77 -11.25
N GLY A 42 -2.36 54.00 -10.91
CA GLY A 42 -1.29 54.41 -10.01
C GLY A 42 -0.72 53.23 -9.23
N TYR A 43 0.20 52.48 -9.83
CA TYR A 43 0.90 51.37 -9.17
C TYR A 43 1.76 51.91 -8.00
N ASN A 44 1.20 51.88 -6.79
CA ASN A 44 1.83 52.35 -5.57
C ASN A 44 2.52 51.19 -4.84
N PHE A 45 3.76 51.38 -4.38
CA PHE A 45 4.55 50.45 -3.55
C PHE A 45 3.77 49.87 -2.34
N ARG A 46 2.79 50.62 -1.82
CA ARG A 46 1.85 50.19 -0.78
C ARG A 46 0.92 49.02 -1.18
N MET A 47 0.56 48.87 -2.47
CA MET A 47 -0.26 47.74 -2.94
C MET A 47 0.52 46.42 -2.90
N LEU A 48 1.81 46.44 -3.24
CA LEU A 48 2.68 45.25 -3.15
C LEU A 48 2.83 44.80 -1.68
N ALA A 49 2.92 45.75 -0.75
CA ALA A 49 3.10 45.50 0.68
C ALA A 49 1.90 44.85 1.39
N VAL A 50 0.68 44.96 0.83
CA VAL A 50 -0.55 44.37 1.41
C VAL A 50 -0.94 43.08 0.69
N CYS A 51 -0.77 43.01 -0.62
CA CYS A 51 -1.15 41.84 -1.41
C CYS A 51 -0.20 40.65 -1.18
N VAL A 52 1.11 40.88 -1.08
CA VAL A 52 2.08 39.78 -0.92
C VAL A 52 1.91 39.04 0.42
N PRO A 53 1.76 39.72 1.58
CA PRO A 53 1.50 39.03 2.85
C PRO A 53 0.15 38.29 2.88
N ALA A 54 -0.89 38.83 2.24
CA ALA A 54 -2.20 38.18 2.16
C ALA A 54 -2.16 36.90 1.32
N TRP A 55 -1.48 36.93 0.16
CA TRP A 55 -1.25 35.73 -0.65
C TRP A 55 -0.35 34.71 0.08
N ALA A 56 0.69 35.15 0.77
CA ALA A 56 1.52 34.27 1.59
C ALA A 56 0.69 33.59 2.70
N ALA A 57 -0.16 34.33 3.40
CA ALA A 57 -1.04 33.78 4.43
C ALA A 57 -2.06 32.79 3.86
N ALA A 58 -2.67 33.09 2.70
CA ALA A 58 -3.59 32.19 2.02
C ALA A 58 -2.89 30.89 1.56
N MET A 59 -1.65 30.98 1.06
CA MET A 59 -0.85 29.81 0.69
C MET A 59 -0.47 28.98 1.91
N VAL A 60 -0.06 29.60 3.02
CA VAL A 60 0.24 28.89 4.27
C VAL A 60 -1.01 28.19 4.80
N ALA A 61 -2.15 28.87 4.82
CA ALA A 61 -3.42 28.28 5.24
C ALA A 61 -3.83 27.11 4.33
N GLY A 62 -3.68 27.26 3.01
CA GLY A 62 -3.93 26.19 2.05
C GLY A 62 -3.02 24.98 2.25
N VAL A 63 -1.72 25.19 2.49
CA VAL A 63 -0.76 24.12 2.78
C VAL A 63 -1.10 23.40 4.09
N LEU A 64 -1.44 24.15 5.15
CA LEU A 64 -1.85 23.58 6.43
C LEU A 64 -3.15 22.78 6.30
N LEU A 65 -4.13 23.28 5.54
CA LEU A 65 -5.38 22.59 5.28
C LEU A 65 -5.15 21.31 4.48
N LEU A 66 -4.30 21.35 3.45
CA LEU A 66 -3.94 20.18 2.66
C LEU A 66 -3.19 19.13 3.51
N TYR A 67 -2.24 19.56 4.34
CA TYR A 67 -1.52 18.68 5.26
C TYR A 67 -2.42 18.09 6.36
N GLY A 68 -3.43 18.85 6.81
CA GLY A 68 -4.40 18.40 7.80
C GLY A 68 -5.52 17.51 7.24
N SER A 69 -5.81 17.60 5.94
CA SER A 69 -6.89 16.85 5.29
C SER A 69 -6.42 15.62 4.52
N ILE A 70 -5.19 15.62 4.01
CA ILE A 70 -4.61 14.54 3.19
C ILE A 70 -3.29 14.11 3.79
N ASP A 71 -3.03 12.79 3.86
CA ASP A 71 -1.72 12.25 4.23
C ASP A 71 -0.72 12.43 3.07
N VAL A 72 -0.27 13.68 2.87
CA VAL A 72 0.62 14.07 1.75
C VAL A 72 1.90 13.23 1.76
N ALA A 73 2.44 12.94 2.94
CA ALA A 73 3.64 12.13 3.09
C ALA A 73 3.44 10.70 2.58
N TYR A 74 2.28 10.09 2.87
CA TYR A 74 1.92 8.78 2.34
C TYR A 74 1.87 8.79 0.81
N PHE A 75 1.12 9.72 0.20
CA PHE A 75 0.98 9.77 -1.26
C PHE A 75 2.29 10.08 -1.97
N ALA A 76 3.09 11.02 -1.44
CA ALA A 76 4.41 11.33 -1.97
C ALA A 76 5.32 10.10 -1.96
N ARG A 77 5.34 9.36 -0.85
CA ARG A 77 6.13 8.14 -0.71
C ARG A 77 5.62 7.01 -1.60
N MET A 78 4.31 6.88 -1.77
CA MET A 78 3.70 5.90 -2.68
C MET A 78 4.15 6.17 -4.12
N MET A 79 4.02 7.42 -4.59
CA MET A 79 4.49 7.83 -5.92
C MET A 79 5.98 7.59 -6.10
N TYR A 80 6.80 7.94 -5.11
CA TYR A 80 8.24 7.65 -5.12
C TYR A 80 8.53 6.16 -5.24
N THR A 81 7.80 5.32 -4.49
CA THR A 81 8.00 3.86 -4.47
C THR A 81 7.67 3.25 -5.83
N VAL A 82 6.53 3.63 -6.42
CA VAL A 82 6.13 3.17 -7.75
C VAL A 82 7.11 3.67 -8.83
N ALA A 83 7.50 4.95 -8.79
CA ALA A 83 8.47 5.49 -9.74
C ALA A 83 9.84 4.80 -9.62
N LYS A 84 10.31 4.57 -8.38
CA LYS A 84 11.55 3.84 -8.11
C LYS A 84 11.49 2.42 -8.66
N ALA A 85 10.39 1.71 -8.40
CA ALA A 85 10.17 0.37 -8.90
C ALA A 85 10.15 0.31 -10.44
N ARG A 86 9.46 1.26 -11.08
CA ARG A 86 9.27 1.34 -12.53
C ARG A 86 10.54 1.69 -13.30
N TYR A 87 11.30 2.68 -12.83
CA TYR A 87 12.41 3.26 -13.60
C TYR A 87 13.79 2.78 -13.14
N PHE A 88 13.94 2.33 -11.90
CA PHE A 88 15.25 2.01 -11.31
C PHE A 88 15.41 0.56 -10.86
N LYS A 89 14.32 -0.19 -10.65
CA LYS A 89 14.39 -1.61 -10.27
C LYS A 89 14.12 -2.53 -11.45
N LYS A 90 14.72 -3.72 -11.40
CA LYS A 90 14.48 -4.78 -12.38
C LYS A 90 13.11 -5.40 -12.17
N LYS A 91 12.43 -5.73 -13.27
CA LYS A 91 11.24 -6.59 -13.27
C LYS A 91 11.60 -7.97 -12.74
N THR A 92 10.66 -8.61 -12.06
CA THR A 92 10.87 -9.91 -11.39
C THR A 92 9.70 -10.84 -11.66
N CYS A 93 9.92 -12.14 -11.56
CA CYS A 93 8.85 -13.11 -11.62
C CYS A 93 7.93 -12.96 -10.39
N ILE A 94 6.66 -13.35 -10.52
CA ILE A 94 5.70 -13.40 -9.40
C ILE A 94 6.13 -14.37 -8.29
N LEU A 95 6.97 -15.35 -8.63
CA LEU A 95 7.54 -16.34 -7.71
C LEU A 95 8.76 -15.82 -6.95
N ASP A 96 9.34 -14.71 -7.38
CA ASP A 96 10.54 -14.15 -6.75
C ASP A 96 10.16 -13.31 -5.53
N THR A 97 11.08 -13.26 -4.57
CA THR A 97 10.96 -12.36 -3.43
C THR A 97 11.42 -10.96 -3.83
N THR A 98 10.61 -9.93 -3.53
CA THR A 98 10.99 -8.53 -3.70
C THR A 98 11.36 -7.89 -2.37
N GLU A 99 12.32 -6.97 -2.42
CA GLU A 99 12.80 -6.26 -1.24
C GLU A 99 12.58 -4.75 -1.36
N VAL A 100 12.09 -4.16 -0.26
CA VAL A 100 11.94 -2.71 -0.09
C VAL A 100 12.63 -2.26 1.19
N ASP A 101 13.63 -1.40 1.03
CA ASP A 101 14.33 -0.76 2.13
C ASP A 101 13.55 0.43 2.68
N SER A 102 13.47 0.52 4.00
CA SER A 102 12.79 1.60 4.73
C SER A 102 13.53 1.95 6.02
N TRP A 103 13.13 3.06 6.63
CA TRP A 103 13.64 3.56 7.90
C TRP A 103 12.47 3.78 8.86
N CYS A 104 12.66 3.43 10.13
CA CYS A 104 11.73 3.81 11.19
C CYS A 104 11.94 5.29 11.53
N LEU A 105 11.11 6.19 10.97
CA LEU A 105 11.24 7.63 11.16
C LEU A 105 10.45 8.08 12.40
N ILE A 106 10.67 9.34 12.82
CA ILE A 106 10.00 9.92 13.99
C ILE A 106 8.47 9.85 13.87
N ASN A 107 7.94 10.07 12.67
CA ASN A 107 6.50 10.01 12.39
C ASN A 107 5.91 8.59 12.48
N ASP A 108 6.76 7.57 12.58
CA ASP A 108 6.36 6.17 12.67
C ASP A 108 6.34 5.66 14.13
N ILE A 109 6.77 6.47 15.09
CA ILE A 109 6.90 6.08 16.50
C ILE A 109 5.59 6.35 17.25
N ASP A 110 5.25 5.48 18.20
CA ASP A 110 4.10 5.68 19.10
C ASP A 110 4.42 6.63 20.27
N THR A 111 3.39 7.04 21.01
CA THR A 111 3.34 8.01 22.13
C THR A 111 4.46 7.89 23.17
N LEU A 112 5.05 6.71 23.35
CA LEU A 112 6.17 6.48 24.28
C LEU A 112 7.55 6.65 23.64
N LEU A 113 7.64 7.00 22.35
CA LEU A 113 8.87 7.22 21.58
C LEU A 113 9.87 6.04 21.53
N TYR A 114 9.49 4.84 21.98
CA TYR A 114 10.42 3.70 22.08
C TYR A 114 10.43 2.75 20.89
N HIS A 115 9.34 2.70 20.12
CA HIS A 115 9.19 1.73 19.04
C HIS A 115 8.22 2.16 17.95
N MET A 116 8.40 1.57 16.78
CA MET A 116 7.49 1.72 15.64
C MET A 116 6.07 1.31 16.05
N ASN A 117 5.10 2.19 15.79
CA ASN A 117 3.70 1.94 16.06
C ASN A 117 3.21 0.71 15.26
N ASN A 118 2.43 -0.15 15.89
CA ASN A 118 1.89 -1.37 15.26
C ASN A 118 1.14 -1.10 13.95
N ALA A 119 0.37 -0.01 13.87
CA ALA A 119 -0.35 0.39 12.65
C ALA A 119 0.60 0.82 11.52
N ARG A 120 1.80 1.29 11.85
CA ARG A 120 2.81 1.66 10.84
C ARG A 120 3.36 0.46 10.11
N TYR A 121 3.45 -0.72 10.74
CA TYR A 121 3.83 -1.94 10.04
C TYR A 121 2.86 -2.24 8.88
N LEU A 122 1.55 -2.23 9.12
CA LEU A 122 0.58 -2.50 8.05
C LEU A 122 0.61 -1.43 6.96
N ARG A 123 0.82 -0.15 7.33
CA ARG A 123 1.01 0.94 6.36
C ARG A 123 2.25 0.72 5.49
N GLU A 124 3.36 0.25 6.07
CA GLU A 124 4.59 -0.05 5.32
C GLU A 124 4.40 -1.16 4.28
N LEU A 125 3.48 -2.10 4.53
CA LEU A 125 3.13 -3.16 3.58
C LEU A 125 2.49 -2.63 2.30
N ASP A 126 1.83 -1.47 2.34
CA ASP A 126 1.27 -0.85 1.12
C ASP A 126 2.39 -0.51 0.13
N PHE A 127 3.50 0.06 0.61
CA PHE A 127 4.65 0.39 -0.22
C PHE A 127 5.35 -0.88 -0.72
N ALA A 128 5.49 -1.89 0.14
CA ALA A 128 6.05 -3.18 -0.25
C ALA A 128 5.23 -3.88 -1.35
N ARG A 129 3.90 -3.84 -1.23
CA ARG A 129 2.99 -4.35 -2.26
C ARG A 129 3.04 -3.55 -3.55
N ALA A 130 3.09 -2.22 -3.46
CA ALA A 130 3.21 -1.37 -4.65
C ALA A 130 4.50 -1.67 -5.43
N ASP A 131 5.63 -1.86 -4.74
CA ASP A 131 6.89 -2.30 -5.37
C ASP A 131 6.74 -3.67 -6.03
N PHE A 132 6.14 -4.65 -5.31
CA PHE A 132 5.90 -5.99 -5.84
C PHE A 132 5.01 -5.96 -7.08
N TYR A 133 3.88 -5.24 -7.03
CA TYR A 133 2.94 -5.11 -8.13
C TYR A 133 3.56 -4.46 -9.36
N GLU A 134 4.36 -3.42 -9.16
CA GLU A 134 5.01 -2.73 -10.27
C GLU A 134 6.08 -3.60 -10.94
N ARG A 135 6.91 -4.29 -10.14
CA ARG A 135 8.00 -5.12 -10.67
C ARG A 135 7.53 -6.41 -11.31
N THR A 136 6.44 -6.98 -10.80
CA THR A 136 5.80 -8.18 -11.37
C THR A 136 4.80 -7.84 -12.48
N GLY A 137 4.40 -6.58 -12.64
CA GLY A 137 3.33 -6.19 -13.56
C GLY A 137 1.95 -6.69 -13.14
N LEU A 138 1.78 -7.20 -11.91
CA LEU A 138 0.54 -7.81 -11.44
C LEU A 138 -0.63 -6.85 -11.49
N TYR A 139 -0.49 -5.66 -10.88
CA TYR A 139 -1.56 -4.67 -10.84
C TYR A 139 -1.92 -4.17 -12.25
N PHE A 140 -0.93 -3.93 -13.10
CA PHE A 140 -1.17 -3.49 -14.48
C PHE A 140 -2.01 -4.51 -15.25
N ASN A 141 -1.67 -5.80 -15.19
CA ASN A 141 -2.41 -6.84 -15.92
C ASN A 141 -3.81 -7.07 -15.33
N ILE A 142 -4.00 -6.98 -14.00
CA ILE A 142 -5.33 -7.02 -13.38
C ILE A 142 -6.20 -5.87 -13.93
N ARG A 143 -5.68 -4.65 -13.95
CA ARG A 143 -6.41 -3.47 -14.44
C ARG A 143 -6.68 -3.55 -15.95
N ALA A 144 -5.72 -4.03 -16.75
CA ALA A 144 -5.88 -4.23 -18.18
C ALA A 144 -6.97 -5.27 -18.51
N ALA A 145 -7.16 -6.26 -17.63
CA ALA A 145 -8.25 -7.23 -17.71
C ALA A 145 -9.59 -6.71 -17.14
N GLY A 146 -9.69 -5.42 -16.78
CA GLY A 146 -10.91 -4.82 -16.22
C GLY A 146 -11.11 -5.09 -14.73
N GLY A 147 -10.18 -5.77 -14.06
CA GLY A 147 -10.29 -6.15 -12.66
C GLY A 147 -9.82 -5.08 -11.69
N SER A 148 -9.96 -5.39 -10.40
CA SER A 148 -9.36 -4.63 -9.30
C SER A 148 -8.85 -5.57 -8.21
N VAL A 149 -7.97 -5.07 -7.33
CA VAL A 149 -7.44 -5.85 -6.21
C VAL A 149 -7.70 -5.10 -4.91
N VAL A 150 -8.17 -5.81 -3.89
CA VAL A 150 -8.47 -5.26 -2.57
C VAL A 150 -7.88 -6.12 -1.46
N GLN A 151 -7.45 -5.46 -0.37
CA GLN A 151 -7.02 -6.15 0.84
C GLN A 151 -8.25 -6.75 1.54
N ALA A 152 -8.37 -8.08 1.56
CA ALA A 152 -9.50 -8.77 2.18
C ALA A 152 -9.26 -9.14 3.64
N ALA A 153 -8.04 -9.58 3.97
CA ALA A 153 -7.66 -9.96 5.34
C ALA A 153 -6.16 -9.81 5.52
N ALA A 154 -5.71 -9.42 6.71
CA ALA A 154 -4.30 -9.42 7.08
C ALA A 154 -4.14 -9.91 8.52
N THR A 155 -3.09 -10.67 8.77
CA THR A 155 -2.66 -11.01 10.13
C THR A 155 -1.18 -10.75 10.23
N ILE A 156 -0.78 -10.08 11.30
CA ILE A 156 0.61 -9.74 11.57
C ILE A 156 1.01 -10.30 12.93
N ARG A 157 2.18 -10.94 12.96
CA ARG A 157 2.80 -11.44 14.18
C ARG A 157 4.06 -10.63 14.46
N TYR A 158 4.08 -9.97 15.61
CA TYR A 158 5.22 -9.19 16.07
C TYR A 158 6.13 -10.07 16.92
N ARG A 159 7.42 -10.13 16.56
CA ARG A 159 8.45 -10.86 17.31
C ARG A 159 9.28 -9.92 18.15
N ARG A 160 9.77 -8.83 17.54
CA ARG A 160 10.58 -7.80 18.22
C ARG A 160 10.27 -6.44 17.64
N PHE A 161 10.12 -5.44 18.50
CA PHE A 161 9.88 -4.08 18.06
C PHE A 161 11.08 -3.49 17.28
N LEU A 162 10.79 -2.60 16.33
CA LEU A 162 11.80 -1.79 15.64
C LEU A 162 12.02 -0.49 16.40
N LYS A 163 13.29 -0.17 16.70
CA LYS A 163 13.66 1.08 17.37
C LYS A 163 13.63 2.26 16.39
N PRO A 164 13.46 3.49 16.88
CA PRO A 164 13.63 4.70 16.07
C PRO A 164 14.96 4.70 15.30
N PHE A 165 14.93 5.21 14.07
CA PHE A 165 16.07 5.31 13.15
C PHE A 165 16.71 3.98 12.76
N THR A 166 16.02 2.86 12.98
CA THR A 166 16.46 1.55 12.50
C THR A 166 16.15 1.43 11.01
N LYS A 167 17.15 1.10 10.20
CA LYS A 167 16.93 0.65 8.81
C LYS A 167 16.42 -0.79 8.83
N PHE A 168 15.36 -1.06 8.07
CA PHE A 168 14.82 -2.39 7.90
C PHE A 168 14.46 -2.64 6.43
N THR A 169 14.38 -3.90 6.06
CA THR A 169 14.01 -4.35 4.71
C THR A 169 12.73 -5.16 4.82
N ILE A 170 11.76 -4.86 3.96
CA ILE A 170 10.53 -5.64 3.84
C ILE A 170 10.73 -6.60 2.68
N THR A 171 10.81 -7.90 2.97
CA THR A 171 10.76 -8.95 1.96
C THR A 171 9.29 -9.23 1.66
N SER A 172 8.92 -9.42 0.39
CA SER A 172 7.56 -9.73 -0.03
C SER A 172 7.56 -10.85 -1.04
N LYS A 173 6.75 -11.88 -0.82
CA LYS A 173 6.61 -13.04 -1.73
C LYS A 173 5.17 -13.49 -1.86
N ALA A 174 4.79 -14.00 -3.02
CA ALA A 174 3.52 -14.69 -3.20
C ALA A 174 3.64 -16.12 -2.64
N LEU A 175 2.82 -16.48 -1.65
CA LEU A 175 2.80 -17.82 -1.05
C LEU A 175 1.99 -18.81 -1.90
N TYR A 176 0.80 -18.36 -2.32
CA TYR A 176 -0.18 -19.16 -3.04
C TYR A 176 -1.18 -18.23 -3.71
N TRP A 177 -1.90 -18.72 -4.70
CA TRP A 177 -3.05 -18.03 -5.28
C TRP A 177 -4.11 -19.04 -5.71
N ASP A 178 -5.36 -18.66 -5.53
CA ASP A 178 -6.51 -19.38 -6.07
C ASP A 178 -7.08 -18.62 -7.29
N ASP A 179 -8.25 -19.01 -7.80
CA ASP A 179 -8.90 -18.34 -8.92
C ASP A 179 -9.22 -16.86 -8.64
N LYS A 180 -9.30 -16.46 -7.38
CA LYS A 180 -9.93 -15.22 -6.92
C LYS A 180 -9.05 -14.39 -6.00
N THR A 181 -7.91 -14.92 -5.57
CA THR A 181 -7.14 -14.41 -4.43
C THR A 181 -5.65 -14.66 -4.61
N PHE A 182 -4.83 -13.65 -4.32
CA PHE A 182 -3.40 -13.81 -4.05
C PHE A 182 -3.13 -13.79 -2.56
N PHE A 183 -2.36 -14.74 -2.07
CA PHE A 183 -1.85 -14.78 -0.70
C PHE A 183 -0.38 -14.36 -0.70
N MET A 184 -0.06 -13.32 0.07
CA MET A 184 1.28 -12.74 0.15
C MET A 184 1.79 -12.81 1.58
N GLU A 185 3.09 -13.08 1.71
CA GLU A 185 3.80 -12.94 2.97
C GLU A 185 4.78 -11.78 2.88
N HIS A 186 4.86 -11.03 3.97
CA HIS A 186 5.76 -9.92 4.14
C HIS A 186 6.55 -10.07 5.43
N GLU A 187 7.87 -10.00 5.38
CA GLU A 187 8.72 -10.06 6.57
C GLU A 187 9.48 -8.75 6.77
N PHE A 188 9.48 -8.24 7.99
CA PHE A 188 10.26 -7.08 8.39
C PHE A 188 11.61 -7.56 8.91
N VAL A 189 12.64 -7.41 8.09
CA VAL A 189 14.00 -7.84 8.40
C VAL A 189 14.80 -6.64 8.91
N GLY A 190 15.28 -6.71 10.15
CA GLY A 190 16.09 -5.67 10.77
C GLY A 190 17.59 -5.87 10.56
N PRO A 191 18.43 -5.01 11.16
CA PRO A 191 19.88 -5.15 11.13
C PRO A 191 20.32 -6.51 11.68
N GLY A 192 21.25 -7.17 10.99
CA GLY A 192 21.72 -8.51 11.36
C GLY A 192 20.80 -9.66 10.90
N GLY A 193 19.80 -9.38 10.07
CA GLY A 193 18.96 -10.41 9.43
C GLY A 193 17.83 -10.95 10.31
N PHE A 194 17.59 -10.36 11.48
CA PHE A 194 16.51 -10.79 12.37
C PHE A 194 15.15 -10.38 11.83
N VAL A 195 14.20 -11.31 11.79
CA VAL A 195 12.80 -11.04 11.40
C VAL A 195 12.02 -10.47 12.59
N HIS A 196 11.70 -9.19 12.54
CA HIS A 196 10.99 -8.43 13.57
C HIS A 196 9.48 -8.65 13.56
N ALA A 197 8.88 -8.78 12.38
CA ALA A 197 7.46 -9.04 12.22
C ALA A 197 7.21 -9.81 10.92
N VAL A 198 6.16 -10.62 10.90
CA VAL A 198 5.71 -11.35 9.70
C VAL A 198 4.23 -11.07 9.51
N ALA A 199 3.84 -10.70 8.31
CA ALA A 199 2.46 -10.44 7.95
C ALA A 199 2.02 -11.32 6.78
N VAL A 200 0.90 -12.02 6.95
CA VAL A 200 0.22 -12.75 5.88
C VAL A 200 -0.99 -11.93 5.44
N CYS A 201 -1.09 -11.70 4.14
CA CYS A 201 -2.10 -10.85 3.52
C CYS A 201 -2.88 -11.61 2.44
N ARG A 202 -4.20 -11.44 2.46
CA ARG A 202 -5.13 -11.91 1.43
C ARG A 202 -5.54 -10.76 0.53
N GLN A 203 -5.15 -10.83 -0.73
CA GLN A 203 -5.52 -9.88 -1.79
C GLN A 203 -6.61 -10.48 -2.67
N ARG A 204 -7.83 -9.96 -2.59
CA ARG A 204 -8.96 -10.43 -3.39
C ARG A 204 -8.97 -9.70 -4.72
N VAL A 205 -9.04 -10.46 -5.82
CA VAL A 205 -9.14 -9.94 -7.19
C VAL A 205 -10.60 -9.95 -7.64
N ILE A 206 -11.14 -8.78 -7.99
CA ILE A 206 -12.54 -8.59 -8.37
C ILE A 206 -12.63 -8.44 -9.89
N ASP A 207 -13.72 -8.94 -10.49
CA ASP A 207 -14.05 -8.86 -11.92
C ASP A 207 -13.05 -9.52 -12.89
N THR A 208 -12.04 -10.23 -12.36
CA THR A 208 -11.11 -11.06 -13.14
C THR A 208 -10.58 -12.25 -12.32
N SER A 209 -9.92 -13.20 -12.98
CA SER A 209 -9.33 -14.38 -12.33
C SER A 209 -7.87 -14.11 -11.94
N ALA A 210 -7.56 -14.29 -10.65
CA ALA A 210 -6.20 -14.21 -10.13
C ALA A 210 -5.30 -15.30 -10.75
N ALA A 211 -5.82 -16.52 -10.92
CA ALA A 211 -5.08 -17.63 -11.51
C ALA A 211 -4.71 -17.35 -12.99
N ALA A 212 -5.66 -16.84 -13.78
CA ALA A 212 -5.39 -16.49 -15.19
C ALA A 212 -4.34 -15.38 -15.32
N ILE A 213 -4.38 -14.37 -14.45
CA ILE A 213 -3.36 -13.31 -14.41
C ILE A 213 -2.00 -13.88 -13.98
N ALA A 214 -1.95 -14.75 -12.97
CA ALA A 214 -0.71 -15.37 -12.55
C ALA A 214 -0.07 -16.20 -13.66
N GLU A 215 -0.88 -16.98 -14.40
CA GLU A 215 -0.43 -17.76 -15.55
C GLU A 215 0.12 -16.86 -16.67
N LEU A 216 -0.59 -15.78 -17.01
CA LEU A 216 -0.12 -14.78 -17.97
C LEU A 216 1.25 -14.21 -17.56
N LEU A 217 1.42 -13.83 -16.29
CA LEU A 217 2.69 -13.28 -15.80
C LEU A 217 3.83 -14.29 -15.85
N LEU A 218 3.56 -15.56 -15.50
CA LEU A 218 4.56 -16.63 -15.61
C LEU A 218 5.01 -16.84 -17.06
N GLN A 219 4.07 -16.79 -18.02
CA GLN A 219 4.39 -16.86 -19.45
C GLN A 219 5.23 -15.66 -19.90
N LEU A 220 4.84 -14.43 -19.52
CA LEU A 220 5.54 -13.20 -19.91
C LEU A 220 6.95 -13.09 -19.33
N HIS A 221 7.14 -13.52 -18.08
CA HIS A 221 8.40 -13.28 -17.36
C HIS A 221 9.41 -14.40 -17.56
N CYS A 222 8.93 -15.63 -17.77
CA CYS A 222 9.79 -16.80 -17.71
C CYS A 222 9.72 -17.71 -18.94
N ALA A 223 8.79 -17.49 -19.87
CA ALA A 223 8.54 -18.40 -20.99
C ALA A 223 8.44 -19.89 -20.58
N GLY A 224 7.99 -20.17 -19.35
CA GLY A 224 7.90 -21.53 -18.79
C GLY A 224 9.18 -22.09 -18.13
N ALA A 225 10.27 -21.34 -18.05
CA ALA A 225 11.55 -21.79 -17.46
C ALA A 225 11.69 -21.53 -15.94
N CYS A 226 10.70 -20.88 -15.32
CA CYS A 226 10.75 -20.56 -13.90
C CYS A 226 10.42 -21.76 -13.00
N ARG A 227 10.68 -21.58 -11.70
CA ARG A 227 10.28 -22.51 -10.65
C ARG A 227 8.80 -22.88 -10.81
N GLN A 228 8.44 -24.11 -10.47
CA GLN A 228 7.05 -24.52 -10.50
C GLN A 228 6.23 -23.66 -9.53
N PRO A 229 5.05 -23.18 -9.97
CA PRO A 229 4.14 -22.45 -9.10
C PRO A 229 3.66 -23.33 -7.95
N PRO A 230 3.23 -22.73 -6.84
CA PRO A 230 2.77 -23.49 -5.67
C PRO A 230 1.49 -24.28 -6.03
N CYS A 231 1.63 -25.60 -6.21
CA CYS A 231 0.51 -26.49 -6.52
C CYS A 231 -0.41 -26.76 -5.33
N LYS A 232 0.11 -26.60 -4.10
CA LYS A 232 -0.63 -26.83 -2.86
C LYS A 232 -0.43 -25.66 -1.91
N MET A 233 -1.52 -25.25 -1.26
CA MET A 233 -1.48 -24.24 -0.21
C MET A 233 -0.61 -24.76 0.97
N PRO A 234 0.33 -23.95 1.49
CA PRO A 234 1.10 -24.32 2.68
C PRO A 234 0.17 -24.61 3.88
N PRO A 235 0.50 -25.58 4.77
CA PRO A 235 -0.38 -25.97 5.87
C PRO A 235 -0.74 -24.83 6.83
N GLU A 236 0.20 -23.95 7.16
CA GLU A 236 -0.06 -22.77 8.00
C GLU A 236 -1.04 -21.80 7.33
N LEU A 237 -0.88 -21.59 6.02
CA LEU A 237 -1.79 -20.75 5.24
C LEU A 237 -3.19 -21.37 5.16
N GLU A 238 -3.29 -22.69 5.05
CA GLU A 238 -4.56 -23.42 5.05
C GLU A 238 -5.34 -23.21 6.35
N LEU A 239 -4.68 -23.39 7.50
CA LEU A 239 -5.29 -23.12 8.81
C LEU A 239 -5.71 -21.65 8.95
N TRP A 240 -4.89 -20.73 8.46
CA TRP A 240 -5.22 -19.31 8.46
C TRP A 240 -6.44 -18.99 7.58
N VAL A 241 -6.55 -19.60 6.41
CA VAL A 241 -7.72 -19.46 5.53
C VAL A 241 -8.97 -20.04 6.21
N GLN A 242 -8.88 -21.23 6.81
CA GLN A 242 -9.99 -21.83 7.56
C GLN A 242 -10.46 -20.94 8.71
N CYS A 243 -9.52 -20.33 9.46
CA CYS A 243 -9.84 -19.36 10.51
C CYS A 243 -10.62 -18.16 9.97
N ASN A 244 -10.19 -17.59 8.84
CA ASN A 244 -10.88 -16.46 8.21
C ASN A 244 -12.27 -16.82 7.67
N GLU A 245 -12.44 -18.03 7.11
CA GLU A 245 -13.75 -18.50 6.65
C GLU A 245 -14.70 -18.74 7.84
N LEU A 246 -14.21 -19.31 8.94
CA LEU A 246 -14.97 -19.49 10.17
C LEU A 246 -15.43 -18.14 10.76
N SER A 247 -14.51 -17.17 10.81
CA SER A 247 -14.82 -15.80 11.24
C SER A 247 -15.85 -15.15 10.33
N SER A 248 -15.69 -15.28 9.01
CA SER A 248 -16.62 -14.74 8.02
C SER A 248 -18.01 -15.37 8.12
N ALA A 249 -18.09 -16.69 8.35
CA ALA A 249 -19.36 -17.39 8.53
C ALA A 249 -20.11 -16.88 9.78
N ARG A 250 -19.38 -16.64 10.88
CA ARG A 250 -19.96 -16.04 12.10
C ARG A 250 -20.49 -14.63 11.85
N LEU A 251 -19.77 -13.81 11.08
CA LEU A 251 -20.19 -12.43 10.78
C LEU A 251 -21.40 -12.37 9.82
N ARG A 252 -21.57 -13.35 8.93
CA ARG A 252 -22.71 -13.43 8.00
C ARG A 252 -23.99 -13.96 8.64
N ALA A 253 -23.91 -14.55 9.83
CA ALA A 253 -25.03 -15.19 10.49
C ALA A 253 -25.59 -14.34 11.65
N PRO A 254 -26.89 -13.97 11.60
CA PRO A 254 -27.69 -13.88 12.82
C PRO A 254 -28.12 -15.29 13.29
N THR A 255 -28.16 -16.29 12.39
CA THR A 255 -28.89 -17.58 12.61
C THR A 255 -28.36 -18.78 11.79
N MET A 256 -27.05 -19.02 11.69
CA MET A 256 -26.54 -20.29 11.10
C MET A 256 -25.50 -20.96 12.00
N SER A 257 -25.63 -22.29 12.13
CA SER A 257 -24.70 -23.14 12.87
C SER A 257 -23.32 -23.06 12.26
N VAL A 258 -22.36 -22.62 13.06
CA VAL A 258 -20.93 -22.59 12.75
C VAL A 258 -20.50 -23.98 12.25
N PRO A 259 -19.71 -24.10 11.17
CA PRO A 259 -19.15 -25.38 10.74
C PRO A 259 -18.39 -26.03 11.91
N THR A 260 -18.81 -27.24 12.30
CA THR A 260 -18.11 -28.02 13.32
C THR A 260 -16.79 -28.49 12.72
N LEU A 261 -15.69 -27.88 13.15
CA LEU A 261 -14.36 -28.43 12.93
C LEU A 261 -14.18 -29.61 13.90
N GLU A 262 -13.71 -30.75 13.40
CA GLU A 262 -13.25 -31.84 14.27
C GLU A 262 -12.19 -31.28 15.23
N PRO A 263 -12.30 -31.52 16.56
CA PRO A 263 -11.33 -30.97 17.50
C PRO A 263 -9.97 -31.62 17.27
N SER A 264 -9.04 -30.91 16.63
CA SER A 264 -7.64 -31.22 16.81
C SER A 264 -7.25 -30.83 18.24
N GLN A 265 -6.42 -31.67 18.86
CA GLN A 265 -5.98 -31.61 20.26
C GLN A 265 -5.90 -30.18 20.80
N VAL A 266 -6.45 -29.98 22.00
CA VAL A 266 -6.43 -28.70 22.73
C VAL A 266 -5.02 -28.13 22.72
N LEU A 267 -4.77 -27.17 21.81
CA LEU A 267 -3.55 -26.39 21.81
C LEU A 267 -3.65 -25.46 23.01
N ALA A 268 -2.94 -25.82 24.09
CA ALA A 268 -2.71 -24.91 25.21
C ALA A 268 -2.03 -23.66 24.63
N ALA A 269 -2.79 -22.56 24.51
CA ALA A 269 -2.40 -21.34 23.83
C ALA A 269 -1.36 -20.52 24.63
N GLY A 270 -0.31 -21.17 25.12
CA GLY A 270 0.68 -20.55 26.00
C GLY A 270 1.91 -21.37 26.40
N GLU A 271 2.13 -22.58 25.90
CA GLU A 271 3.35 -23.33 26.29
C GLU A 271 4.57 -23.04 25.39
N MET A 272 5.62 -22.66 26.10
CA MET A 272 6.90 -22.11 25.67
C MET A 272 7.64 -22.98 24.65
N ILE A 273 8.35 -22.29 23.76
CA ILE A 273 9.40 -22.85 22.90
C ILE A 273 10.32 -23.73 23.77
N PRO A 274 10.53 -25.02 23.46
CA PRO A 274 11.55 -25.78 24.15
C PRO A 274 12.91 -25.15 23.83
N GLU A 275 13.63 -24.75 24.88
CA GLU A 275 15.03 -24.37 24.77
C GLU A 275 15.79 -25.54 24.13
N ALA A 276 16.44 -25.28 23.00
CA ALA A 276 17.25 -26.27 22.32
C ALA A 276 18.47 -26.61 23.18
N GLU A 277 18.63 -27.89 23.49
CA GLU A 277 19.83 -28.50 24.06
C GLU A 277 20.94 -28.59 22.99
#